data_AF-A0A537DSX7-F1
#
_entry.id   AF-A0A537DSX7-F1
#
_cell.length_a   1.000
_cell.length_b   1.000
_cell.length_c   1.000
_cell.angle_alpha   90.00
_cell.angle_beta   90.00
_cell.angle_gamma   90.00
#
_symmetry.space_group_name_H-M   'P 1'
#
loop_
_entity.id
_entity.type
_entity.pdbx_description
1 polymer ?
#
loop_
_entity_poly.entity_id
_entity_poly.type
_entity_poly.pdbx_seq_one_letter_code
_entity_poly.pdbx_strand_id
1 'polypeptide(L)'
;MHLLVDDVQLWDGTSSPAQPKMSVEVRDGRIHWIGSASQWQGNRATIRVVDGRARTLIPGLMDCHVHYSSPGGPEWIARFTDPLPEISMRAIELAETSLRSGVTTARDVGAPQGVSIRLARAARAGEIPAPNIRAAGTWIAHRGTYVSFAKQFGEADELRNAIRTEIEAGADLIKVALAGWNEGARPQDAPDVPIDKKLLAVAVEEAHKAGFKIACHANDPTSCGIAAQAGVDSLEHGMFLEAGDLEAMAKNKTYLVPTMSVWDAMLYYARAVDWPETRRKRAEDLRERSRAAVTAAIKAGVKIALGTDAGGGAARHGRIAREAELMVECGMDPRDALIAATSSAANLIG
;
A
#
# COMPACT_ATOMS: atom_id res chain seq x y z
N MET A 1 7.58 -26.12 9.29
CA MET A 1 8.64 -25.51 10.15
C MET A 1 8.12 -25.49 11.57
N HIS A 2 8.95 -25.89 12.55
CA HIS A 2 8.59 -25.90 13.97
C HIS A 2 9.66 -25.13 14.75
N LEU A 3 9.30 -23.98 15.33
CA LEU A 3 10.21 -23.11 16.07
C LEU A 3 9.55 -22.52 17.32
N LEU A 4 10.38 -22.18 18.31
CA LEU A 4 10.02 -21.39 19.49
C LEU A 4 10.81 -20.08 19.44
N VAL A 5 10.13 -18.94 19.36
CA VAL A 5 10.75 -17.63 19.63
C VAL A 5 10.61 -17.38 21.12
N ASP A 6 11.73 -17.28 21.83
CA ASP A 6 11.78 -17.20 23.30
C ASP A 6 12.36 -15.87 23.77
N ASP A 7 12.08 -15.49 25.02
CA ASP A 7 12.56 -14.24 25.64
C ASP A 7 12.31 -12.98 24.79
N VAL A 8 11.04 -12.71 24.47
CA VAL A 8 10.63 -11.50 23.74
C VAL A 8 9.72 -10.60 24.58
N GLN A 9 9.72 -9.31 24.25
CA GLN A 9 8.60 -8.43 24.58
C GLN A 9 7.56 -8.54 23.46
N LEU A 10 6.42 -9.17 23.73
CA LEU A 10 5.41 -9.40 22.71
C LEU A 10 4.40 -8.26 22.66
N TRP A 11 4.29 -7.60 21.52
CA TRP A 11 3.12 -6.81 21.17
C TRP A 11 2.30 -7.59 20.14
N ASP A 12 0.99 -7.70 20.35
CA ASP A 12 0.12 -8.62 19.61
C ASP A 12 -0.63 -7.97 18.43
N GLY A 13 -0.36 -6.69 18.13
CA GLY A 13 -1.06 -5.95 17.07
C GLY A 13 -2.35 -5.27 17.50
N THR A 14 -2.66 -5.29 18.81
CA THR A 14 -3.85 -4.65 19.40
C THR A 14 -3.48 -3.38 20.17
N SER A 15 -4.48 -2.72 20.76
CA SER A 15 -4.27 -1.57 21.63
C SER A 15 -3.60 -1.93 22.97
N SER A 16 -3.42 -3.21 23.29
CA SER A 16 -2.83 -3.69 24.55
C SER A 16 -1.33 -3.40 24.66
N PRO A 17 -0.79 -3.02 25.83
CA PRO A 17 0.66 -2.88 26.04
C PRO A 17 1.45 -4.15 25.71
N ALA A 18 2.71 -4.00 25.33
CA ALA A 18 3.60 -5.13 25.10
C ALA A 18 3.85 -5.91 26.39
N GLN A 19 3.84 -7.23 26.31
CA GLN A 19 4.03 -8.15 27.44
C GLN A 19 5.48 -8.65 27.48
N PRO A 20 6.22 -8.50 28.59
CA PRO A 20 7.60 -8.93 28.67
C PRO A 20 7.74 -10.43 28.91
N LYS A 21 8.92 -10.99 28.58
CA LYS A 21 9.32 -12.39 28.88
C LYS A 21 8.34 -13.43 28.32
N MET A 22 7.87 -13.18 27.11
CA MET A 22 6.95 -14.06 26.39
C MET A 22 7.72 -15.01 25.48
N SER A 23 7.07 -16.12 25.15
CA SER A 23 7.53 -17.11 24.19
C SER A 23 6.39 -17.42 23.22
N VAL A 24 6.74 -17.63 21.95
CA VAL A 24 5.80 -17.88 20.85
C VAL A 24 6.22 -19.15 20.11
N GLU A 25 5.38 -20.17 20.15
CA GLU A 25 5.60 -21.40 19.39
C GLU A 25 4.91 -21.29 18.03
N VAL A 26 5.67 -21.56 16.97
CA VAL A 26 5.19 -21.59 15.59
C VAL A 26 5.34 -23.00 15.05
N ARG A 27 4.22 -23.55 14.55
CA ARG A 27 4.15 -24.87 13.93
C ARG A 27 3.43 -24.74 12.59
N ASP A 28 4.06 -25.28 11.55
CA ASP A 28 3.50 -25.34 10.20
C ASP A 28 3.04 -23.97 9.67
N GLY A 29 3.84 -22.94 9.95
CA GLY A 29 3.59 -21.57 9.51
C GLY A 29 2.51 -20.83 10.31
N ARG A 30 2.01 -21.41 11.40
CA ARG A 30 0.98 -20.80 12.26
C ARG A 30 1.49 -20.69 13.69
N ILE A 31 1.03 -19.64 14.38
CA ILE A 31 1.24 -19.51 15.81
C ILE A 31 0.40 -20.60 16.50
N HIS A 32 1.06 -21.51 17.20
CA HIS A 32 0.43 -22.62 17.92
C HIS A 32 0.15 -22.26 19.39
N TRP A 33 1.07 -21.52 20.01
CA TRP A 33 0.98 -21.18 21.42
C TRP A 33 1.72 -19.87 21.72
N ILE A 34 1.20 -19.12 22.70
CA ILE A 34 1.79 -17.91 23.25
C ILE A 34 1.67 -17.99 24.78
N GLY A 35 2.74 -17.68 25.50
CA GLY A 35 2.71 -17.61 26.96
C GLY A 35 4.07 -17.31 27.56
N SER A 36 4.18 -17.35 28.88
CA SER A 36 5.47 -17.19 29.56
C SER A 36 6.34 -18.45 29.39
N ALA A 37 7.66 -18.28 29.32
CA ALA A 37 8.59 -19.39 29.10
C ALA A 37 8.46 -20.54 30.12
N SER A 38 8.04 -20.23 31.36
CA SER A 38 7.84 -21.23 32.43
C SER A 38 6.56 -22.07 32.27
N GLN A 39 5.61 -21.61 31.47
CA GLN A 39 4.35 -22.31 31.18
C GLN A 39 4.42 -23.18 29.92
N TRP A 40 5.50 -23.04 29.13
CA TRP A 40 5.67 -23.81 27.91
C TRP A 40 6.01 -25.27 28.23
N GLN A 41 5.20 -26.22 27.72
CA GLN A 41 5.33 -27.66 28.02
C GLN A 41 6.08 -28.44 26.92
N GLY A 42 6.70 -27.76 25.96
CA GLY A 42 7.44 -28.40 24.88
C GLY A 42 8.86 -28.84 25.27
N ASN A 43 9.51 -29.58 24.37
CA ASN A 43 10.90 -30.02 24.55
C ASN A 43 11.85 -29.20 23.66
N ARG A 44 12.67 -28.35 24.29
CA ARG A 44 13.67 -27.49 23.61
C ARG A 44 14.66 -28.28 22.73
N ALA A 45 14.92 -29.55 23.03
CA ALA A 45 15.83 -30.38 22.25
C ALA A 45 15.26 -30.82 20.89
N THR A 46 13.94 -30.69 20.71
CA THR A 46 13.22 -31.18 19.51
C THR A 46 12.72 -30.06 18.60
N ILE A 47 12.95 -28.80 18.97
CA ILE A 47 12.45 -27.62 18.27
C ILE A 47 13.58 -26.62 18.05
N ARG A 48 13.53 -25.86 16.95
CA ARG A 48 14.45 -24.75 16.75
C ARG A 48 14.08 -23.61 17.71
N VAL A 49 14.97 -23.30 18.65
CA VAL A 49 14.81 -22.14 19.55
C VAL A 49 15.49 -20.91 18.94
N VAL A 50 14.75 -19.81 18.86
CA VAL A 50 15.25 -18.48 18.51
C VAL A 50 15.20 -17.64 19.78
N ASP A 51 16.37 -17.30 20.32
CA ASP A 51 16.49 -16.41 21.47
C ASP A 51 16.29 -14.95 21.03
N GLY A 52 15.19 -14.36 21.49
CA GLY A 52 14.78 -12.99 21.22
C GLY A 52 15.64 -11.95 21.92
N ARG A 53 16.31 -12.31 23.04
CA ARG A 53 17.15 -11.41 23.87
C ARG A 53 16.41 -10.15 24.31
N ALA A 54 15.22 -10.32 24.84
CA ALA A 54 14.29 -9.27 25.27
C ALA A 54 13.92 -8.24 24.19
N ARG A 55 14.17 -8.53 22.90
CA ARG A 55 13.71 -7.67 21.80
C ARG A 55 12.19 -7.68 21.70
N THR A 56 11.63 -6.62 21.13
CA THR A 56 10.21 -6.55 20.85
C THR A 56 9.85 -7.39 19.64
N LEU A 57 8.99 -8.40 19.83
CA LEU A 57 8.34 -9.15 18.77
C LEU A 57 6.99 -8.48 18.47
N ILE A 58 6.79 -8.12 17.21
CA ILE A 58 5.56 -7.53 16.68
C ILE A 58 5.01 -8.42 15.55
N PRO A 59 3.71 -8.31 15.19
CA PRO A 59 3.22 -8.93 13.97
C PRO A 59 3.99 -8.38 12.76
N GLY A 60 4.15 -9.21 11.73
CA GLY A 60 4.81 -8.77 10.51
C GLY A 60 4.08 -7.57 9.91
N LEU A 61 4.86 -6.57 9.48
CA LEU A 61 4.31 -5.33 8.94
C LEU A 61 3.67 -5.58 7.57
N MET A 62 2.73 -4.71 7.21
CA MET A 62 2.01 -4.76 5.95
C MET A 62 2.10 -3.41 5.22
N ASP A 63 2.36 -3.46 3.93
CA ASP A 63 2.38 -2.30 3.05
C ASP A 63 1.20 -2.38 2.06
N CYS A 64 0.23 -1.47 2.20
CA CYS A 64 -0.99 -1.47 1.39
C CYS A 64 -0.82 -0.80 0.01
N HIS A 65 0.36 -0.29 -0.33
CA HIS A 65 0.57 0.37 -1.62
C HIS A 65 2.03 0.24 -2.05
N VAL A 66 2.31 -0.72 -2.92
CA VAL A 66 3.63 -0.90 -3.53
C VAL A 66 3.53 -1.19 -5.03
N HIS A 67 4.65 -1.05 -5.71
CA HIS A 67 4.86 -1.37 -7.12
C HIS A 67 6.20 -2.10 -7.30
N TYR A 68 6.20 -3.44 -7.30
CA TYR A 68 7.46 -4.18 -7.44
C TYR A 68 8.06 -4.11 -8.84
N SER A 69 7.33 -3.59 -9.83
CA SER A 69 7.85 -3.43 -11.20
C SER A 69 8.89 -2.30 -11.33
N SER A 70 8.94 -1.38 -10.37
CA SER A 70 9.81 -0.22 -10.38
C SER A 70 10.58 -0.10 -9.07
N PRO A 71 11.85 0.33 -9.13
CA PRO A 71 12.64 0.54 -7.93
C PRO A 71 12.31 1.87 -7.24
N GLY A 72 11.48 2.73 -7.84
CA GLY A 72 11.24 4.11 -7.41
C GLY A 72 12.38 5.06 -7.82
N GLY A 73 12.29 6.31 -7.38
CA GLY A 73 13.29 7.35 -7.63
C GLY A 73 12.83 8.41 -8.65
N PRO A 74 13.72 9.30 -9.12
CA PRO A 74 13.32 10.46 -9.93
C PRO A 74 12.72 10.10 -11.30
N GLU A 75 13.11 8.97 -11.90
CA GLU A 75 12.65 8.49 -13.22
C GLU A 75 11.85 7.18 -13.11
N TRP A 76 11.19 6.97 -11.98
CA TRP A 76 10.54 5.71 -11.62
C TRP A 76 9.54 5.22 -12.68
N ILE A 77 8.76 6.12 -13.28
CA ILE A 77 7.68 5.74 -14.20
C ILE A 77 8.23 5.18 -15.51
N ALA A 78 9.38 5.66 -15.98
CA ALA A 78 10.04 5.15 -17.18
C ALA A 78 10.37 3.65 -17.05
N ARG A 79 10.66 3.19 -15.83
CA ARG A 79 11.00 1.79 -15.52
C ARG A 79 9.84 0.82 -15.70
N PHE A 80 8.60 1.30 -15.81
CA PHE A 80 7.44 0.47 -16.14
C PHE A 80 7.40 0.04 -17.62
N THR A 81 8.20 0.68 -18.47
CA THR A 81 8.29 0.37 -19.91
C THR A 81 9.48 -0.51 -20.28
N ASP A 82 10.29 -0.90 -19.30
CA ASP A 82 11.42 -1.81 -19.51
C ASP A 82 10.95 -3.18 -20.07
N PRO A 83 11.85 -3.95 -20.72
CA PRO A 83 11.54 -5.30 -21.16
C PRO A 83 11.08 -6.21 -20.02
N LEU A 84 10.10 -7.08 -20.30
CA LEU A 84 9.51 -7.97 -19.29
C LEU A 84 10.53 -8.78 -18.47
N PRO A 85 11.60 -9.36 -19.05
CA PRO A 85 12.60 -10.09 -18.27
C PRO A 85 13.27 -9.21 -17.20
N GLU A 86 13.59 -7.95 -17.54
CA GLU A 86 14.23 -7.01 -16.61
C GLU A 86 13.29 -6.58 -15.48
N ILE A 87 12.03 -6.28 -15.81
CA ILE A 87 11.01 -5.97 -14.79
C ILE A 87 10.83 -7.16 -13.85
N SER A 88 10.78 -8.39 -14.40
CA SER A 88 10.54 -9.59 -13.60
C SER A 88 11.69 -9.89 -12.63
N MET A 89 12.95 -9.82 -13.09
CA MET A 89 14.12 -10.02 -12.22
C MET A 89 14.15 -8.99 -11.08
N ARG A 90 13.93 -7.72 -11.41
CA ARG A 90 13.89 -6.62 -10.43
C ARG A 90 12.76 -6.80 -9.42
N ALA A 91 11.59 -7.22 -9.87
CA ALA A 91 10.44 -7.39 -9.00
C ALA A 91 10.69 -8.44 -7.89
N ILE A 92 11.46 -9.48 -8.19
CA ILE A 92 11.90 -10.47 -7.19
C ILE A 92 12.83 -9.82 -6.15
N GLU A 93 13.84 -9.07 -6.60
CA GLU A 93 14.79 -8.39 -5.72
C GLU A 93 14.11 -7.35 -4.81
N LEU A 94 13.16 -6.60 -5.35
CA LEU A 94 12.42 -5.58 -4.61
C LEU A 94 11.43 -6.18 -3.62
N ALA A 95 10.77 -7.30 -3.97
CA ALA A 95 9.95 -8.06 -3.04
C ALA A 95 10.78 -8.60 -1.88
N GLU A 96 11.95 -9.17 -2.16
CA GLU A 96 12.86 -9.64 -1.11
C GLU A 96 13.34 -8.48 -0.20
N THR A 97 13.61 -7.31 -0.78
CA THR A 97 13.98 -6.10 -0.04
C THR A 97 12.89 -5.71 0.97
N SER A 98 11.63 -5.71 0.55
CA SER A 98 10.49 -5.44 1.45
C SER A 98 10.35 -6.53 2.52
N LEU A 99 10.53 -7.81 2.16
CA LEU A 99 10.51 -8.91 3.14
C LEU A 99 11.58 -8.72 4.24
N ARG A 100 12.80 -8.39 3.82
CA ARG A 100 13.93 -8.15 4.73
C ARG A 100 13.74 -6.93 5.63
N SER A 101 12.90 -5.97 5.25
CA SER A 101 12.55 -4.82 6.09
C SER A 101 11.46 -5.11 7.12
N GLY A 102 10.97 -6.35 7.19
CA GLY A 102 9.89 -6.76 8.10
C GLY A 102 8.48 -6.65 7.50
N VAL A 103 8.34 -6.30 6.21
CA VAL A 103 7.05 -6.36 5.51
C VAL A 103 6.78 -7.81 5.13
N THR A 104 5.83 -8.44 5.80
CA THR A 104 5.49 -9.86 5.54
C THR A 104 4.27 -10.03 4.65
N THR A 105 3.49 -8.98 4.44
CA THR A 105 2.37 -8.94 3.49
C THR A 105 2.39 -7.61 2.75
N ALA A 106 2.13 -7.61 1.45
CA ALA A 106 2.10 -6.39 0.65
C ALA A 106 0.94 -6.42 -0.35
N ARG A 107 0.38 -5.24 -0.64
CA ARG A 107 -0.62 -5.03 -1.68
C ARG A 107 0.05 -4.31 -2.84
N ASP A 108 0.44 -5.08 -3.86
CA ASP A 108 0.95 -4.50 -5.12
C ASP A 108 -0.25 -3.97 -5.91
N VAL A 109 -0.40 -2.66 -5.91
CA VAL A 109 -1.58 -1.99 -6.48
C VAL A 109 -1.41 -1.65 -7.94
N GLY A 110 -0.39 -2.18 -8.63
CA GLY A 110 -0.42 -2.22 -10.07
C GLY A 110 0.94 -2.41 -10.74
N ALA A 111 0.93 -3.16 -11.81
CA ALA A 111 2.10 -3.44 -12.62
C ALA A 111 1.73 -3.51 -14.11
N PRO A 112 2.68 -3.23 -15.00
CA PRO A 112 2.48 -3.48 -16.42
C PRO A 112 2.59 -4.98 -16.69
N GLN A 113 2.04 -5.42 -17.82
CA GLN A 113 2.30 -6.75 -18.39
C GLN A 113 1.91 -7.94 -17.49
N GLY A 114 1.15 -7.75 -16.41
CA GLY A 114 0.75 -8.80 -15.46
C GLY A 114 1.86 -9.28 -14.52
N VAL A 115 2.92 -8.50 -14.32
CA VAL A 115 4.05 -8.88 -13.46
C VAL A 115 3.63 -9.08 -12.00
N SER A 116 2.81 -8.18 -11.44
CA SER A 116 2.36 -8.27 -10.04
C SER A 116 1.64 -9.58 -9.75
N ILE A 117 0.76 -10.03 -10.65
CA ILE A 117 0.03 -11.30 -10.52
C ILE A 117 0.98 -12.51 -10.54
N ARG A 118 1.95 -12.52 -11.48
CA ARG A 118 2.93 -13.62 -11.56
C ARG A 118 3.84 -13.67 -10.34
N LEU A 119 4.28 -12.50 -9.86
CA LEU A 119 5.08 -12.38 -8.65
C LEU A 119 4.31 -12.89 -7.43
N ALA A 120 3.04 -12.50 -7.28
CA ALA A 120 2.17 -12.98 -6.20
C ALA A 120 1.97 -14.49 -6.24
N ARG A 121 1.83 -15.09 -7.44
CA ARG A 121 1.74 -16.54 -7.62
C ARG A 121 3.03 -17.24 -7.18
N ALA A 122 4.20 -16.77 -7.63
CA ALA A 122 5.49 -17.34 -7.25
C ALA A 122 5.75 -17.22 -5.73
N ALA A 123 5.39 -16.09 -5.13
CA ALA A 123 5.47 -15.88 -3.69
C ALA A 123 4.56 -16.87 -2.92
N ARG A 124 3.30 -17.03 -3.34
CA ARG A 124 2.36 -17.99 -2.74
C ARG A 124 2.80 -19.44 -2.88
N ALA A 125 3.49 -19.78 -3.97
CA ALA A 125 4.06 -21.10 -4.20
C ALA A 125 5.35 -21.36 -3.39
N GLY A 126 5.91 -20.33 -2.74
CA GLY A 126 7.18 -20.43 -2.02
C GLY A 126 8.40 -20.56 -2.93
N GLU A 127 8.27 -20.18 -4.21
CA GLU A 127 9.35 -20.26 -5.21
C GLU A 127 10.39 -19.14 -5.05
N ILE A 128 9.98 -18.02 -4.43
CA ILE A 128 10.83 -16.83 -4.21
C ILE A 128 10.70 -16.32 -2.77
N PRO A 129 11.77 -15.70 -2.21
CA PRO A 129 11.70 -15.02 -0.92
C PRO A 129 10.98 -13.68 -1.06
N ALA A 130 9.66 -13.68 -0.82
CA ALA A 130 8.82 -12.50 -0.93
C ALA A 130 7.79 -12.41 0.22
N PRO A 131 7.21 -11.23 0.49
CA PRO A 131 6.02 -11.11 1.32
C PRO A 131 4.85 -11.91 0.72
N ASN A 132 3.79 -12.13 1.50
CA ASN A 132 2.51 -12.52 0.92
C ASN A 132 1.95 -11.35 0.10
N ILE A 133 1.90 -11.49 -1.23
CA ILE A 133 1.51 -10.39 -2.13
C ILE A 133 0.05 -10.58 -2.55
N ARG A 134 -0.75 -9.52 -2.41
CA ARG A 134 -2.03 -9.34 -3.09
C ARG A 134 -1.83 -8.41 -4.28
N ALA A 135 -2.15 -8.86 -5.48
CA ALA A 135 -1.86 -8.12 -6.70
C ALA A 135 -3.11 -7.52 -7.33
N ALA A 136 -3.10 -6.24 -7.68
CA ALA A 136 -4.20 -5.59 -8.41
C ALA A 136 -4.19 -5.84 -9.92
N GLY A 137 -3.12 -6.47 -10.43
CA GLY A 137 -2.89 -6.59 -11.86
C GLY A 137 -2.49 -5.26 -12.50
N THR A 138 -3.10 -4.87 -13.60
CA THR A 138 -2.83 -3.59 -14.28
C THR A 138 -3.85 -2.52 -13.88
N TRP A 139 -3.37 -1.27 -13.75
CA TRP A 139 -4.22 -0.11 -13.49
C TRP A 139 -5.32 0.05 -14.53
N ILE A 140 -6.51 0.41 -14.08
CA ILE A 140 -7.65 0.72 -14.94
C ILE A 140 -7.89 2.23 -14.90
N ALA A 141 -7.86 2.89 -16.05
CA ALA A 141 -7.96 4.35 -16.15
C ALA A 141 -8.80 4.78 -17.34
N HIS A 142 -9.36 5.99 -17.29
CA HIS A 142 -10.09 6.51 -18.44
C HIS A 142 -9.12 6.72 -19.62
N ARG A 143 -9.61 6.47 -20.84
CA ARG A 143 -8.85 6.69 -22.07
C ARG A 143 -8.33 8.12 -22.15
N GLY A 144 -7.06 8.26 -22.48
CA GLY A 144 -6.40 9.57 -22.57
C GLY A 144 -6.01 10.18 -21.22
N THR A 145 -6.33 9.52 -20.10
CA THR A 145 -5.87 9.93 -18.78
C THR A 145 -4.87 8.91 -18.24
N TYR A 146 -3.97 9.33 -17.35
CA TYR A 146 -3.02 8.44 -16.68
C TYR A 146 -1.87 7.95 -17.59
N VAL A 147 -1.45 6.69 -17.46
CA VAL A 147 -0.23 6.15 -18.11
C VAL A 147 -0.58 5.21 -19.26
N SER A 148 0.33 5.11 -20.24
CA SER A 148 0.09 4.36 -21.49
C SER A 148 -0.10 2.85 -21.31
N PHE A 149 0.41 2.26 -20.23
CA PHE A 149 0.24 0.84 -19.96
C PHE A 149 -1.05 0.50 -19.21
N ALA A 150 -1.80 1.50 -18.73
CA ALA A 150 -3.06 1.26 -18.05
C ALA A 150 -4.09 0.64 -19.02
N LYS A 151 -4.95 -0.22 -18.50
CA LYS A 151 -6.14 -0.67 -19.22
C LYS A 151 -7.12 0.48 -19.33
N GLN A 152 -7.33 0.94 -20.55
CA GLN A 152 -8.15 2.11 -20.82
C GLN A 152 -9.63 1.74 -21.03
N PHE A 153 -10.52 2.57 -20.48
CA PHE A 153 -11.95 2.54 -20.73
C PHE A 153 -12.46 3.94 -21.11
N GLY A 154 -13.53 4.04 -21.88
CA GLY A 154 -14.27 5.28 -22.10
C GLY A 154 -15.70 5.23 -21.54
N GLU A 155 -16.31 4.06 -21.52
CA GLU A 155 -17.70 3.88 -21.11
C GLU A 155 -17.84 2.77 -20.05
N ALA A 156 -19.01 2.71 -19.41
CA ALA A 156 -19.28 1.76 -18.32
C ALA A 156 -19.01 0.30 -18.72
N ASP A 157 -19.43 -0.15 -19.90
CA ASP A 157 -19.24 -1.54 -20.35
C ASP A 157 -17.76 -1.89 -20.57
N GLU A 158 -16.97 -0.94 -21.10
CA GLU A 158 -15.53 -1.10 -21.22
C GLU A 158 -14.85 -1.20 -19.85
N LEU A 159 -15.32 -0.42 -18.88
CA LEU A 159 -14.86 -0.48 -17.49
C LEU A 159 -15.18 -1.83 -16.83
N ARG A 160 -16.42 -2.34 -16.98
CA ARG A 160 -16.79 -3.67 -16.48
C ARG A 160 -15.91 -4.75 -17.11
N ASN A 161 -15.64 -4.63 -18.41
CA ASN A 161 -14.78 -5.58 -19.12
C ASN A 161 -13.33 -5.52 -18.65
N ALA A 162 -12.78 -4.33 -18.41
CA ALA A 162 -11.43 -4.17 -17.87
C ALA A 162 -11.30 -4.81 -16.48
N ILE A 163 -12.27 -4.59 -15.59
CA ILE A 163 -12.33 -5.19 -14.25
C ILE A 163 -12.37 -6.72 -14.35
N ARG A 164 -13.29 -7.27 -15.16
CA ARG A 164 -13.39 -8.72 -15.37
C ARG A 164 -12.11 -9.32 -15.92
N THR A 165 -11.43 -8.62 -16.84
CA THR A 165 -10.17 -9.09 -17.42
C THR A 165 -9.08 -9.23 -16.36
N GLU A 166 -8.97 -8.30 -15.40
CA GLU A 166 -8.00 -8.41 -14.30
C GLU A 166 -8.35 -9.55 -13.34
N ILE A 167 -9.64 -9.73 -13.04
CA ILE A 167 -10.13 -10.86 -12.22
C ILE A 167 -9.77 -12.19 -12.89
N GLU A 168 -10.08 -12.35 -14.18
CA GLU A 168 -9.77 -13.56 -14.96
C GLU A 168 -8.25 -13.80 -15.09
N ALA A 169 -7.44 -12.74 -15.12
CA ALA A 169 -5.99 -12.85 -15.11
C ALA A 169 -5.43 -13.35 -13.76
N GLY A 170 -6.21 -13.25 -12.68
CA GLY A 170 -5.84 -13.70 -11.34
C GLY A 170 -5.40 -12.59 -10.40
N ALA A 171 -5.90 -11.37 -10.58
CA ALA A 171 -5.80 -10.31 -9.58
C ALA A 171 -6.47 -10.74 -8.25
N ASP A 172 -6.06 -10.12 -7.14
CA ASP A 172 -6.63 -10.26 -5.79
C ASP A 172 -7.50 -9.05 -5.40
N LEU A 173 -7.36 -7.93 -6.12
CA LEU A 173 -8.11 -6.69 -5.93
C LEU A 173 -8.17 -5.90 -7.24
N ILE A 174 -8.94 -4.81 -7.26
CA ILE A 174 -9.02 -3.89 -8.40
C ILE A 174 -8.36 -2.56 -8.04
N LYS A 175 -7.60 -1.98 -8.97
CA LYS A 175 -7.08 -0.60 -8.85
C LYS A 175 -7.59 0.24 -10.02
N VAL A 176 -8.31 1.30 -9.68
CA VAL A 176 -8.76 2.32 -10.64
C VAL A 176 -8.05 3.64 -10.42
N ALA A 177 -7.87 4.40 -11.50
CA ALA A 177 -7.46 5.79 -11.46
C ALA A 177 -8.51 6.67 -12.12
N LEU A 178 -8.99 7.63 -11.33
CA LEU A 178 -10.02 8.60 -11.75
C LEU A 178 -9.42 9.91 -12.20
N ALA A 179 -8.24 10.23 -11.69
CA ALA A 179 -7.50 11.43 -12.04
C ALA A 179 -6.44 11.12 -13.10
N GLY A 180 -6.10 12.13 -13.90
CA GLY A 180 -4.91 12.08 -14.75
C GLY A 180 -3.62 11.95 -13.92
N TRP A 181 -2.68 11.14 -14.41
CA TRP A 181 -1.28 11.21 -14.01
C TRP A 181 -0.57 12.19 -14.93
N ASN A 182 -0.24 13.37 -14.41
CA ASN A 182 0.48 14.38 -15.18
C ASN A 182 1.83 14.68 -14.52
N GLU A 183 2.77 13.75 -14.65
CA GLU A 183 4.18 14.12 -14.51
C GLU A 183 4.59 14.91 -15.76
N GLY A 184 4.60 16.24 -15.63
CA GLY A 184 5.21 17.16 -16.60
C GLY A 184 4.24 18.04 -17.40
N ALA A 185 2.97 17.67 -17.52
CA ALA A 185 1.95 18.55 -18.11
C ALA A 185 1.41 19.52 -17.06
N ARG A 186 1.19 20.80 -17.42
CA ARG A 186 0.47 21.72 -16.52
C ARG A 186 -0.96 21.18 -16.36
N PRO A 187 -1.64 21.38 -15.21
CA PRO A 187 -3.03 20.94 -15.04
C PRO A 187 -3.97 21.35 -16.19
N GLN A 188 -3.69 22.49 -16.82
CA GLN A 188 -4.38 23.03 -18.01
C GLN A 188 -4.14 22.27 -19.32
N ASP A 189 -3.11 21.43 -19.39
CA ASP A 189 -2.74 20.63 -20.57
C ASP A 189 -3.29 19.18 -20.45
N ALA A 190 -3.91 18.84 -19.31
CA ALA A 190 -4.64 17.59 -19.15
C ALA A 190 -5.85 17.59 -20.09
N PRO A 191 -6.12 16.52 -20.84
CA PRO A 191 -7.40 16.44 -21.55
C PRO A 191 -8.52 16.57 -20.51
N ASP A 192 -9.47 17.47 -20.77
CA ASP A 192 -10.67 17.68 -19.97
C ASP A 192 -11.61 16.48 -20.15
N VAL A 193 -11.21 15.36 -19.55
CA VAL A 193 -12.01 14.17 -19.44
C VAL A 193 -12.76 14.29 -18.12
N PRO A 194 -14.08 14.51 -18.14
CA PRO A 194 -14.86 14.63 -16.92
C PRO A 194 -14.70 13.36 -16.10
N ILE A 195 -14.19 13.50 -14.87
CA ILE A 195 -14.18 12.41 -13.90
C ILE A 195 -15.62 12.10 -13.54
N ASP A 196 -16.21 11.08 -14.16
CA ASP A 196 -17.61 10.74 -13.94
C ASP A 196 -17.75 9.88 -12.66
N LYS A 197 -18.36 10.48 -11.63
CA LYS A 197 -18.75 9.79 -10.40
C LYS A 197 -19.59 8.53 -10.65
N LYS A 198 -20.37 8.47 -11.74
CA LYS A 198 -21.16 7.30 -12.10
C LYS A 198 -20.26 6.13 -12.51
N LEU A 199 -19.15 6.39 -13.22
CA LEU A 199 -18.21 5.35 -13.62
C LEU A 199 -17.48 4.76 -12.42
N LEU A 200 -17.10 5.58 -11.42
CA LEU A 200 -16.55 5.02 -10.18
C LEU A 200 -17.58 4.16 -9.45
N ALA A 201 -18.84 4.60 -9.35
CA ALA A 201 -19.89 3.80 -8.73
C ALA A 201 -20.08 2.46 -9.45
N VAL A 202 -20.00 2.43 -10.78
CA VAL A 202 -20.00 1.20 -11.58
C VAL A 202 -18.80 0.32 -11.22
N ALA A 203 -17.59 0.88 -11.11
CA ALA A 203 -16.40 0.11 -10.75
C ALA A 203 -16.52 -0.53 -9.36
N VAL A 204 -17.00 0.23 -8.39
CA VAL A 204 -17.24 -0.25 -7.02
C VAL A 204 -18.27 -1.39 -7.03
N GLU A 205 -19.41 -1.17 -7.70
CA GLU A 205 -20.46 -2.18 -7.83
C GLU A 205 -19.95 -3.47 -8.47
N GLU A 206 -19.20 -3.38 -9.57
CA GLU A 206 -18.65 -4.57 -10.25
C GLU A 206 -17.61 -5.31 -9.43
N ALA A 207 -16.69 -4.58 -8.79
CA ALA A 207 -15.68 -5.20 -7.93
C ALA A 207 -16.35 -5.93 -6.76
N HIS A 208 -17.27 -5.26 -6.05
CA HIS A 208 -17.94 -5.83 -4.88
C HIS A 208 -18.87 -7.00 -5.25
N LYS A 209 -19.58 -6.94 -6.39
CA LYS A 209 -20.37 -8.08 -6.90
C LYS A 209 -19.52 -9.32 -7.14
N ALA A 210 -18.27 -9.13 -7.57
CA ALA A 210 -17.33 -10.22 -7.77
C ALA A 210 -16.59 -10.65 -6.47
N GLY A 211 -16.84 -9.98 -5.33
CA GLY A 211 -16.17 -10.26 -4.06
C GLY A 211 -14.77 -9.66 -3.94
N PHE A 212 -14.43 -8.68 -4.78
CA PHE A 212 -13.14 -8.01 -4.80
C PHE A 212 -13.18 -6.65 -4.11
N LYS A 213 -12.10 -6.29 -3.43
CA LYS A 213 -11.88 -4.93 -2.95
C LYS A 213 -11.40 -4.02 -4.07
N ILE A 214 -11.64 -2.72 -3.93
CA ILE A 214 -11.23 -1.70 -4.90
C ILE A 214 -10.44 -0.57 -4.25
N ALA A 215 -9.26 -0.32 -4.79
CA ALA A 215 -8.39 0.81 -4.46
C ALA A 215 -8.53 1.91 -5.52
N CYS A 216 -8.62 3.17 -5.10
CA CYS A 216 -8.78 4.31 -6.01
C CYS A 216 -7.63 5.30 -5.88
N HIS A 217 -6.91 5.55 -6.98
CA HIS A 217 -5.97 6.67 -7.09
C HIS A 217 -6.73 8.01 -7.11
N ALA A 218 -6.48 8.87 -6.12
CA ALA A 218 -7.06 10.21 -6.05
C ALA A 218 -5.99 11.25 -5.63
N ASN A 219 -5.61 12.13 -6.55
CA ASN A 219 -4.49 13.07 -6.38
C ASN A 219 -4.85 14.52 -6.75
N ASP A 220 -6.14 14.83 -6.86
CA ASP A 220 -6.68 16.18 -7.07
C ASP A 220 -7.99 16.34 -6.28
N PRO A 221 -8.49 17.58 -6.07
CA PRO A 221 -9.72 17.80 -5.28
C PRO A 221 -10.94 17.06 -5.82
N THR A 222 -11.14 17.01 -7.14
CA THR A 222 -12.30 16.37 -7.77
C THR A 222 -12.24 14.86 -7.58
N SER A 223 -11.10 14.23 -7.84
CA SER A 223 -10.94 12.79 -7.62
C SER A 223 -11.06 12.40 -6.15
N CYS A 224 -10.55 13.21 -5.22
CA CYS A 224 -10.68 12.97 -3.78
C CYS A 224 -12.14 12.97 -3.35
N GLY A 225 -12.91 14.00 -3.73
CA GLY A 225 -14.31 14.10 -3.34
C GLY A 225 -15.20 13.01 -3.93
N ILE A 226 -14.95 12.62 -5.20
CA ILE A 226 -15.68 11.51 -5.82
C ILE A 226 -15.34 10.18 -5.14
N ALA A 227 -14.06 9.91 -4.91
CA ALA A 227 -13.62 8.65 -4.30
C ALA A 227 -14.13 8.50 -2.86
N ALA A 228 -14.11 9.57 -2.07
CA ALA A 228 -14.64 9.57 -0.70
C ALA A 228 -16.12 9.18 -0.62
N GLN A 229 -16.92 9.62 -1.60
CA GLN A 229 -18.36 9.39 -1.63
C GLN A 229 -18.77 8.03 -2.21
N ALA A 230 -17.95 7.41 -3.06
CA ALA A 230 -18.35 6.25 -3.83
C ALA A 230 -18.28 4.90 -3.09
N GLY A 231 -17.72 4.86 -1.88
CA GLY A 231 -17.62 3.62 -1.11
C GLY A 231 -16.54 2.67 -1.60
N VAL A 232 -15.43 3.20 -2.13
CA VAL A 232 -14.22 2.41 -2.38
C VAL A 232 -13.65 1.86 -1.06
N ASP A 233 -12.97 0.72 -1.11
CA ASP A 233 -12.34 0.13 0.09
C ASP A 233 -11.16 0.97 0.57
N SER A 234 -10.38 1.53 -0.36
CA SER A 234 -9.34 2.50 -0.05
C SER A 234 -9.21 3.61 -1.08
N LEU A 235 -8.93 4.79 -0.56
CA LEU A 235 -8.51 5.97 -1.29
C LEU A 235 -7.01 6.15 -1.08
N GLU A 236 -6.27 6.19 -2.18
CA GLU A 236 -4.82 6.32 -2.16
C GLU A 236 -4.40 7.79 -2.29
N HIS A 237 -3.36 8.17 -1.55
CA HIS A 237 -2.76 9.50 -1.47
C HIS A 237 -3.61 10.54 -0.71
N GLY A 238 -4.75 10.98 -1.29
CA GLY A 238 -5.76 11.78 -0.56
C GLY A 238 -5.33 13.16 -0.07
N MET A 239 -4.30 13.78 -0.66
CA MET A 239 -3.76 15.07 -0.17
C MET A 239 -4.67 16.29 -0.39
N PHE A 240 -5.82 16.12 -1.05
CA PHE A 240 -6.81 17.18 -1.29
C PHE A 240 -8.16 16.90 -0.61
N LEU A 241 -8.20 15.99 0.36
CA LEU A 241 -9.41 15.70 1.12
C LEU A 241 -9.85 16.91 1.96
N GLU A 242 -11.13 17.26 1.84
CA GLU A 242 -11.78 18.29 2.65
C GLU A 242 -12.68 17.68 3.74
N ALA A 243 -13.21 18.52 4.63
CA ALA A 243 -13.99 18.06 5.79
C ALA A 243 -15.19 17.16 5.40
N GLY A 244 -15.92 17.52 4.34
CA GLY A 244 -17.04 16.71 3.85
C GLY A 244 -16.61 15.36 3.27
N ASP A 245 -15.42 15.29 2.67
CA ASP A 245 -14.86 14.05 2.14
C ASP A 245 -14.47 13.11 3.29
N LEU A 246 -13.84 13.65 4.34
CA LEU A 246 -13.46 12.88 5.52
C LEU A 246 -14.68 12.32 6.25
N GLU A 247 -15.76 13.10 6.36
CA GLU A 247 -17.03 12.63 6.91
C GLU A 247 -17.61 11.48 6.07
N ALA A 248 -17.59 11.62 4.74
CA ALA A 248 -18.04 10.56 3.82
C ALA A 248 -17.18 9.29 3.96
N MET A 249 -15.86 9.42 4.03
CA MET A 249 -14.94 8.28 4.24
C MET A 249 -15.20 7.57 5.57
N ALA A 250 -15.37 8.34 6.66
CA ALA A 250 -15.67 7.78 7.98
C ALA A 250 -17.00 6.99 7.96
N LYS A 251 -18.04 7.57 7.35
CA LYS A 251 -19.35 6.91 7.18
C LYS A 251 -19.27 5.64 6.33
N ASN A 252 -18.55 5.70 5.22
CA ASN A 252 -18.39 4.59 4.27
C ASN A 252 -17.36 3.55 4.74
N LYS A 253 -16.62 3.83 5.82
CA LYS A 253 -15.50 3.01 6.31
C LYS A 253 -14.39 2.84 5.27
N THR A 254 -14.25 3.80 4.36
CA THR A 254 -13.17 3.86 3.38
C THR A 254 -11.85 4.13 4.08
N TYR A 255 -10.83 3.36 3.73
CA TYR A 255 -9.49 3.57 4.25
C TYR A 255 -8.78 4.71 3.51
N LEU A 256 -8.05 5.54 4.24
CA LEU A 256 -6.99 6.37 3.66
C LEU A 256 -5.67 5.58 3.66
N VAL A 257 -5.03 5.49 2.50
CA VAL A 257 -3.66 5.00 2.34
C VAL A 257 -2.80 6.17 1.82
N PRO A 258 -2.08 6.88 2.71
CA PRO A 258 -1.63 8.25 2.43
C PRO A 258 -0.33 8.37 1.62
N THR A 259 0.55 7.35 1.65
CA THR A 259 1.78 7.30 0.85
C THR A 259 2.68 8.53 0.98
N MET A 260 2.83 9.04 2.21
CA MET A 260 3.60 10.27 2.46
C MET A 260 5.10 10.12 2.16
N SER A 261 5.59 8.87 2.17
CA SER A 261 6.96 8.50 1.80
C SER A 261 7.39 8.99 0.43
N VAL A 262 6.45 9.16 -0.52
CA VAL A 262 6.75 9.69 -1.86
C VAL A 262 7.37 11.08 -1.77
N TRP A 263 6.77 11.98 -0.99
CA TRP A 263 7.22 13.36 -0.88
C TRP A 263 8.51 13.48 -0.06
N ASP A 264 8.63 12.68 1.00
CA ASP A 264 9.84 12.62 1.83
C ASP A 264 11.04 12.16 0.98
N ALA A 265 10.87 11.09 0.19
CA ALA A 265 11.89 10.59 -0.72
C ALA A 265 12.18 11.59 -1.86
N MET A 266 11.15 12.21 -2.42
CA MET A 266 11.28 13.17 -3.50
C MET A 266 12.14 14.38 -3.09
N LEU A 267 11.83 14.97 -1.93
CA LEU A 267 12.59 16.09 -1.39
C LEU A 267 13.97 15.69 -0.88
N TYR A 268 14.16 14.44 -0.48
CA TYR A 268 15.51 13.90 -0.21
C TYR A 268 16.36 13.90 -1.48
N TYR A 269 15.85 13.39 -2.60
CA TYR A 269 16.58 13.39 -3.89
C TYR A 269 16.83 14.80 -4.42
N ALA A 270 15.90 15.73 -4.22
CA ALA A 270 16.05 17.14 -4.61
C ALA A 270 17.24 17.83 -3.91
N ARG A 271 17.84 17.26 -2.86
CA ARG A 271 19.09 17.77 -2.25
C ARG A 271 20.34 17.37 -3.02
N ALA A 272 20.26 16.27 -3.77
CA ALA A 272 21.37 15.70 -4.52
C ALA A 272 21.31 16.03 -6.02
N VAL A 273 20.17 16.56 -6.50
CA VAL A 273 19.93 16.88 -7.91
C VAL A 273 19.48 18.33 -8.00
N ASP A 274 20.02 19.08 -8.97
CA ASP A 274 19.69 20.48 -9.20
C ASP A 274 18.31 20.61 -9.88
N TRP A 275 17.25 20.52 -9.08
CA TRP A 275 15.89 20.67 -9.57
C TRP A 275 15.53 22.14 -9.78
N PRO A 276 14.74 22.46 -10.83
CA PRO A 276 14.14 23.78 -10.96
C PRO A 276 13.36 24.14 -9.68
N GLU A 277 13.52 25.38 -9.22
CA GLU A 277 12.88 25.87 -7.99
C GLU A 277 11.37 25.62 -7.97
N THR A 278 10.72 25.78 -9.13
CA THR A 278 9.30 25.52 -9.31
C THR A 278 8.90 24.07 -9.03
N ARG A 279 9.75 23.10 -9.41
CA ARG A 279 9.54 21.67 -9.14
C ARG A 279 9.72 21.37 -7.66
N ARG A 280 10.77 21.93 -7.03
CA ARG A 280 11.04 21.75 -5.59
C ARG A 280 9.89 22.30 -4.74
N LYS A 281 9.51 23.56 -4.97
CA LYS A 281 8.41 24.22 -4.25
C LYS A 281 7.09 23.46 -4.40
N ARG A 282 6.78 22.95 -5.59
CA ARG A 282 5.60 22.11 -5.81
C ARG A 282 5.62 20.85 -4.94
N ALA A 283 6.77 20.17 -4.83
CA ALA A 283 6.89 18.99 -3.98
C ALA A 283 6.75 19.32 -2.49
N GLU A 284 7.27 20.47 -2.03
CA GLU A 284 7.08 20.97 -0.67
C GLU A 284 5.60 21.27 -0.39
N ASP A 285 4.92 21.99 -1.29
CA ASP A 285 3.50 22.32 -1.16
C ASP A 285 2.64 21.05 -1.08
N LEU A 286 2.92 20.04 -1.91
CA LEU A 286 2.20 18.76 -1.90
C LEU A 286 2.50 17.93 -0.65
N ARG A 287 3.72 17.97 -0.12
CA ARG A 287 4.06 17.36 1.18
C ARG A 287 3.21 17.97 2.29
N GLU A 288 3.17 19.30 2.39
CA GLU A 288 2.43 19.97 3.46
C GLU A 288 0.92 19.72 3.35
N ARG A 289 0.37 19.69 2.12
CA ARG A 289 -1.02 19.28 1.88
C ARG A 289 -1.29 17.85 2.33
N SER A 290 -0.40 16.92 1.97
CA SER A 290 -0.51 15.51 2.39
C SER A 290 -0.51 15.38 3.92
N ARG A 291 0.37 16.09 4.62
CA ARG A 291 0.44 16.09 6.09
C ARG A 291 -0.82 16.68 6.72
N ALA A 292 -1.33 17.78 6.17
CA ALA A 292 -2.57 18.41 6.64
C ALA A 292 -3.77 17.48 6.47
N ALA A 293 -3.89 16.81 5.31
CA ALA A 293 -4.95 15.84 5.05
C ALA A 293 -4.90 14.65 6.00
N VAL A 294 -3.72 14.08 6.25
CA VAL A 294 -3.56 12.98 7.23
C VAL A 294 -3.92 13.44 8.64
N THR A 295 -3.46 14.63 9.07
CA THR A 295 -3.81 15.20 10.38
C THR A 295 -5.32 15.36 10.53
N ALA A 296 -6.01 15.82 9.48
CA ALA A 296 -7.46 15.97 9.47
C ALA A 296 -8.17 14.60 9.48
N ALA A 297 -7.67 13.62 8.73
CA ALA A 297 -8.21 12.26 8.70
C ALA A 297 -8.12 11.56 10.07
N ILE A 298 -6.99 11.72 10.77
CA ILE A 298 -6.81 11.23 12.15
C ILE A 298 -7.88 11.84 13.06
N LYS A 299 -8.06 13.17 13.03
CA LYS A 299 -9.04 13.88 13.86
C LYS A 299 -10.49 13.49 13.53
N ALA A 300 -10.78 13.20 12.26
CA ALA A 300 -12.10 12.78 11.78
C ALA A 300 -12.41 11.30 12.07
N GLY A 301 -11.45 10.52 12.59
CA GLY A 301 -11.63 9.09 12.85
C GLY A 301 -11.73 8.25 11.57
N VAL A 302 -11.17 8.74 10.46
CA VAL A 302 -11.06 7.96 9.22
C VAL A 302 -10.12 6.79 9.45
N LYS A 303 -10.46 5.63 8.91
CA LYS A 303 -9.59 4.45 8.99
C LYS A 303 -8.32 4.70 8.16
N ILE A 304 -7.16 4.42 8.74
CA ILE A 304 -5.88 4.57 8.06
C ILE A 304 -5.18 3.21 8.02
N ALA A 305 -4.61 2.88 6.86
CA ALA A 305 -3.68 1.78 6.68
C ALA A 305 -2.39 2.31 6.04
N LEU A 306 -1.25 1.79 6.47
CA LEU A 306 0.02 2.23 5.90
C LEU A 306 0.19 1.69 4.48
N GLY A 307 0.65 2.57 3.59
CA GLY A 307 1.14 2.23 2.27
C GLY A 307 2.21 3.23 1.88
N THR A 308 3.31 2.78 1.29
CA THR A 308 4.46 3.66 1.02
C THR A 308 4.45 4.27 -0.38
N ASP A 309 3.70 3.65 -1.30
CA ASP A 309 3.87 3.79 -2.73
C ASP A 309 5.29 3.41 -3.19
N ALA A 310 5.97 2.48 -2.50
CA ALA A 310 7.32 2.07 -2.89
C ALA A 310 7.35 1.54 -4.33
N GLY A 311 8.22 2.10 -5.16
CA GLY A 311 8.28 1.83 -6.59
C GLY A 311 7.45 2.80 -7.44
N GLY A 312 6.39 3.39 -6.86
CA GLY A 312 5.69 4.56 -7.36
C GLY A 312 6.31 5.84 -6.80
N GLY A 313 6.32 6.91 -7.60
CA GLY A 313 7.03 8.12 -7.22
C GLY A 313 8.51 7.89 -6.85
N ALA A 314 9.01 8.72 -5.94
CA ALA A 314 10.39 8.64 -5.48
C ALA A 314 10.64 7.56 -4.39
N ALA A 315 9.59 6.91 -3.86
CA ALA A 315 9.71 6.02 -2.72
C ALA A 315 10.45 4.71 -3.04
N ARG A 316 11.37 4.30 -2.17
CA ARG A 316 12.12 3.04 -2.29
C ARG A 316 11.47 1.94 -1.45
N HIS A 317 11.57 0.71 -1.93
CA HIS A 317 11.17 -0.51 -1.19
C HIS A 317 11.94 -0.66 0.11
N GLY A 318 11.32 -1.32 1.09
CA GLY A 318 11.93 -1.57 2.41
C GLY A 318 11.88 -0.39 3.40
N ARG A 319 11.01 0.61 3.17
CA ARG A 319 10.94 1.86 3.96
C ARG A 319 9.63 2.10 4.70
N ILE A 320 8.81 1.06 4.92
CA ILE A 320 7.52 1.15 5.63
C ILE A 320 7.62 1.83 7.01
N ALA A 321 8.74 1.64 7.72
CA ALA A 321 8.98 2.28 9.01
C ALA A 321 8.97 3.82 8.91
N ARG A 322 9.46 4.38 7.79
CA ARG A 322 9.45 5.83 7.55
C ARG A 322 8.02 6.35 7.36
N GLU A 323 7.15 5.58 6.69
CA GLU A 323 5.72 5.93 6.59
C GLU A 323 5.08 6.01 7.99
N ALA A 324 5.44 5.09 8.89
CA ALA A 324 4.94 5.09 10.27
C ALA A 324 5.42 6.31 11.07
N GLU A 325 6.69 6.67 10.94
CA GLU A 325 7.24 7.89 11.52
C GLU A 325 6.51 9.14 11.00
N LEU A 326 6.24 9.21 9.69
CA LEU A 326 5.51 10.32 9.08
C LEU A 326 4.08 10.43 9.63
N MET A 327 3.39 9.30 9.89
CA MET A 327 2.09 9.32 10.58
C MET A 327 2.18 9.94 11.96
N VAL A 328 3.20 9.56 12.74
CA VAL A 328 3.44 10.10 14.10
C VAL A 328 3.74 11.60 14.03
N GLU A 329 4.53 12.05 13.05
CA GLU A 329 4.78 13.47 12.82
C GLU A 329 3.51 14.27 12.46
N CYS A 330 2.44 13.60 12.00
CA CYS A 330 1.12 14.20 11.76
C CYS A 330 0.16 14.07 12.97
N GLY A 331 0.67 13.61 14.11
CA GLY A 331 -0.09 13.52 15.36
C GLY A 331 -0.79 12.17 15.60
N MET A 332 -0.47 11.13 14.83
CA MET A 332 -0.91 9.76 15.14
C MET A 332 -0.15 9.24 16.37
N ASP A 333 -0.82 8.54 17.27
CA ASP A 333 -0.12 7.84 18.36
C ASP A 333 0.82 6.77 17.76
N PRO A 334 2.07 6.60 18.27
CA PRO A 334 2.99 5.59 17.75
C PRO A 334 2.42 4.17 17.71
N ARG A 335 1.56 3.82 18.66
CA ARG A 335 0.86 2.52 18.67
C ARG A 335 -0.14 2.42 17.53
N ASP A 336 -0.89 3.49 17.28
CA ASP A 336 -1.86 3.54 16.18
C ASP A 336 -1.15 3.47 14.82
N ALA A 337 0.05 4.04 14.69
CA ALA A 337 0.87 3.88 13.49
C ALA A 337 1.29 2.42 13.26
N LEU A 338 1.62 1.66 14.32
CA LEU A 338 1.88 0.22 14.22
C LEU A 338 0.61 -0.58 13.91
N ILE A 339 -0.54 -0.22 14.48
CA ILE A 339 -1.84 -0.81 14.16
C ILE A 339 -2.19 -0.58 12.69
N ALA A 340 -1.94 0.63 12.20
CA ALA A 340 -2.14 1.02 10.81
C ALA A 340 -1.28 0.18 9.83
N ALA A 341 -0.13 -0.34 10.28
CA ALA A 341 0.75 -1.24 9.52
C ALA A 341 0.54 -2.74 9.83
N THR A 342 -0.42 -3.09 10.70
CA THR A 342 -0.69 -4.48 11.10
C THR A 342 -2.17 -4.79 10.97
N SER A 343 -2.94 -4.74 12.06
CA SER A 343 -4.35 -5.16 12.08
C SER A 343 -5.26 -4.29 11.20
N SER A 344 -4.99 -2.97 11.10
CA SER A 344 -5.74 -2.08 10.20
C SER A 344 -5.47 -2.43 8.73
N ALA A 345 -4.19 -2.65 8.39
CA ALA A 345 -3.78 -3.06 7.05
C ALA A 345 -4.31 -4.45 6.69
N ALA A 346 -4.28 -5.41 7.61
CA ALA A 346 -4.85 -6.75 7.42
C ALA A 346 -6.35 -6.67 7.07
N ASN A 347 -7.10 -5.83 7.79
CA ASN A 347 -8.51 -5.58 7.51
C ASN A 347 -8.74 -4.96 6.13
N LEU A 348 -7.85 -4.06 5.67
CA LEU A 348 -7.94 -3.49 4.33
C LEU A 348 -7.54 -4.50 3.24
N ILE A 349 -6.49 -5.28 3.44
CA ILE A 349 -5.97 -6.22 2.43
C ILE A 349 -6.95 -7.39 2.20
N GLY A 350 -7.51 -7.97 3.27
CA GLY A 350 -8.39 -9.15 3.20
C GLY A 350 -7.69 -10.47 2.88
#